data_AF-A0A843BA58-F1
#
_entry.id   AF-A0A843BA58-F1
#
_cell.length_a   1.000
_cell.length_b   1.000
_cell.length_c   1.000
_cell.angle_alpha   90.00
_cell.angle_beta   90.00
_cell.angle_gamma   90.00
#
_symmetry.space_group_name_H-M   'P 1'
#
loop_
_entity.id
_entity.type
_entity.pdbx_description
1 polymer ?
#
loop_
_entity_poly.entity_id
_entity_poly.type
_entity_poly.pdbx_seq_one_letter_code
_entity_poly.pdbx_strand_id
1 'polypeptide(L)'
;MEAKQPLWEQPYGKGLVLLMGMFAFLGLMSGWMLLEVDFSDAWNSAGRMPWALALQAMLALNSAMCFTQVWLLRTRNQSAVLLSILYGALGVITQAGMFWYVGQRGQRANAFSVIFWLAEVIFWSGIVAYLCWLKHRGVLR
;
A
#
# COMPACT_ATOMS: atom_id res chain seq x y z
N MET A 1 18.68 -31.55 -8.38
CA MET A 1 17.96 -30.35 -7.89
C MET A 1 18.49 -29.19 -8.69
N GLU A 2 17.78 -28.73 -9.73
CA GLU A 2 18.20 -27.56 -10.48
C GLU A 2 18.19 -26.34 -9.54
N ALA A 3 19.33 -25.67 -9.43
CA ALA A 3 19.46 -24.45 -8.65
C ALA A 3 18.55 -23.39 -9.29
N LYS A 4 17.40 -23.12 -8.66
CA LYS A 4 16.52 -22.00 -9.04
C LYS A 4 17.39 -20.75 -9.06
N GLN A 5 17.59 -20.17 -10.25
CA GLN A 5 18.34 -18.92 -10.41
C GLN A 5 17.83 -17.89 -9.40
N PRO A 6 18.73 -17.20 -8.68
CA PRO A 6 18.34 -16.24 -7.68
C PRO A 6 17.50 -15.11 -8.29
N LEU A 7 16.60 -14.56 -7.47
CA LEU A 7 15.52 -13.66 -7.92
C LEU A 7 16.02 -12.49 -8.76
N TRP A 8 17.21 -11.98 -8.46
CA TRP A 8 17.84 -10.80 -9.10
C TRP A 8 18.56 -11.10 -10.42
N GLU A 9 18.80 -12.38 -10.75
CA GLU A 9 19.43 -12.80 -12.00
C GLU A 9 18.42 -13.10 -13.12
N GLN A 10 17.14 -13.24 -12.77
CA GLN A 10 16.07 -13.49 -13.73
C GLN A 10 15.67 -12.19 -14.47
N PRO A 11 15.29 -12.27 -15.75
CA PRO A 11 14.73 -11.12 -16.45
C PRO A 11 13.51 -10.59 -15.67
N TYR A 12 13.46 -9.29 -15.42
CA TYR A 12 12.45 -8.59 -14.59
C TYR A 12 12.54 -8.81 -13.06
N GLY A 13 13.44 -9.66 -12.59
CA GLY A 13 13.62 -9.98 -11.18
C GLY A 13 14.06 -8.82 -10.29
N LYS A 14 14.98 -7.97 -10.78
CA LYS A 14 15.46 -6.78 -10.06
C LYS A 14 14.34 -5.77 -9.79
N GLY A 15 13.44 -5.55 -10.76
CA GLY A 15 12.29 -4.66 -10.60
C GLY A 15 11.28 -5.20 -9.58
N LEU A 16 11.10 -6.52 -9.53
CA LEU A 16 10.21 -7.17 -8.57
C LEU A 16 10.78 -7.15 -7.15
N VAL A 17 12.09 -7.34 -6.98
CA VAL A 17 12.78 -7.15 -5.68
C VAL A 17 12.65 -5.70 -5.21
N LEU A 18 12.87 -4.73 -6.10
CA LEU A 18 12.72 -3.31 -5.77
C LEU A 18 11.30 -3.00 -5.31
N LEU A 19 10.29 -3.51 -6.04
CA LEU A 19 8.88 -3.35 -5.70
C LEU A 19 8.55 -3.94 -4.32
N MET A 20 9.03 -5.16 -4.03
CA MET A 20 8.87 -5.78 -2.71
C MET A 20 9.55 -4.96 -1.61
N GLY A 21 10.73 -4.39 -1.89
CA GLY A 21 11.43 -3.50 -0.96
C GLY A 21 10.65 -2.21 -0.69
N MET A 22 10.09 -1.59 -1.72
CA MET A 22 9.25 -0.40 -1.59
C MET A 22 8.00 -0.68 -0.75
N PHE A 23 7.34 -1.82 -0.97
CA PHE A 23 6.20 -2.24 -0.15
C PHE A 23 6.58 -2.50 1.31
N ALA A 24 7.67 -3.23 1.56
CA ALA A 24 8.12 -3.47 2.93
C ALA A 24 8.43 -2.15 3.65
N PHE A 25 9.07 -1.22 2.96
CA PHE A 25 9.35 0.11 3.50
C PHE A 25 8.06 0.91 3.78
N LEU A 26 7.13 0.98 2.83
CA LEU A 26 5.87 1.71 3.00
C LEU A 26 5.01 1.12 4.13
N GLY A 27 4.98 -0.21 4.23
CA GLY A 27 4.28 -0.92 5.30
C GLY A 27 4.88 -0.67 6.68
N LEU A 28 6.22 -0.65 6.77
CA LEU A 28 6.93 -0.29 8.00
C LEU A 28 6.70 1.17 8.39
N MET A 29 6.75 2.10 7.44
CA MET A 29 6.50 3.52 7.69
C MET A 29 5.06 3.77 8.15
N SER A 30 4.08 3.09 7.55
CA SER A 30 2.67 3.16 7.97
C SER A 30 2.47 2.60 9.39
N GLY A 31 3.13 1.48 9.70
CA GLY A 31 3.13 0.89 11.05
C GLY A 31 3.86 1.75 12.08
N TRP A 32 4.94 2.42 11.68
CA TRP A 32 5.67 3.37 12.52
C TRP A 32 4.81 4.59 12.86
N MET A 33 4.13 5.18 11.87
CA MET A 33 3.20 6.29 12.09
C MET A 33 2.08 5.93 13.07
N LEU A 34 1.61 4.68 13.07
CA LEU A 34 0.63 4.22 14.07
C LEU A 34 1.17 4.24 15.50
N LEU A 35 2.45 3.98 15.68
CA LEU A 35 3.10 3.92 16.99
C LEU A 35 3.51 5.31 17.48
N GLU A 36 3.88 6.22 16.59
CA GLU A 36 4.33 7.58 16.95
C GLU A 36 3.19 8.60 17.07
N VAL A 37 2.11 8.47 16.31
CA VAL A 37 1.04 9.47 16.35
C VAL A 37 0.25 9.32 17.64
N ASP A 38 0.28 10.37 18.47
CA ASP A 38 -0.56 10.44 19.66
C ASP A 38 -2.00 10.79 19.27
N PHE A 39 -2.90 9.82 19.47
CA PHE A 39 -4.33 9.97 19.19
C PHE A 39 -5.16 10.34 20.42
N SER A 40 -4.53 10.50 21.60
CA SER A 40 -5.22 10.71 22.88
C SER A 40 -6.12 11.96 22.86
N ASP A 41 -5.64 13.07 22.32
CA ASP A 41 -6.40 14.31 22.15
C ASP A 41 -7.64 14.15 21.25
N ALA A 42 -7.55 13.31 20.23
CA ALA A 42 -8.66 13.05 19.32
C ALA A 42 -9.70 12.11 19.93
N TRP A 43 -9.29 11.18 20.80
CA TRP A 43 -10.17 10.31 21.57
C TRP A 43 -10.95 11.06 22.66
N ASN A 44 -10.32 12.05 23.30
CA ASN A 44 -10.94 12.86 24.34
C ASN A 44 -11.94 13.89 23.78
N SER A 45 -12.01 14.08 22.47
CA SER A 45 -12.93 15.00 21.80
C SER A 45 -14.02 14.23 21.05
N ALA A 46 -15.25 14.25 21.54
CA ALA A 46 -16.39 13.48 21.02
C ALA A 46 -16.65 13.67 19.50
N GLY A 47 -16.23 14.80 18.92
CA GLY A 47 -16.35 15.07 17.48
C GLY A 47 -15.20 14.51 16.62
N ARG A 48 -14.06 14.15 17.21
CA ARG A 48 -12.83 13.73 16.50
C ARG A 48 -12.50 12.25 16.65
N MET A 49 -13.12 11.56 17.61
CA MET A 49 -12.95 10.13 17.83
C MET A 49 -13.21 9.27 16.57
N PRO A 50 -14.27 9.51 15.76
CA PRO A 50 -14.49 8.75 14.53
C PRO A 50 -13.40 8.96 13.47
N TRP A 51 -12.81 10.16 13.44
CA TRP A 51 -11.75 10.50 12.51
C TRP A 51 -10.43 9.81 12.89
N ALA A 52 -10.08 9.80 14.18
CA ALA A 52 -8.88 9.13 14.66
C ALA A 52 -8.93 7.61 14.44
N LEU A 53 -10.08 6.99 14.73
CA LEU A 53 -10.31 5.55 14.49
C LEU A 53 -10.17 5.20 13.00
N ALA A 54 -10.77 6.00 12.11
CA ALA A 54 -10.67 5.78 10.67
C ALA A 54 -9.20 5.88 10.18
N LEU A 55 -8.44 6.85 10.69
CA LEU A 55 -7.05 7.05 10.30
C LEU A 55 -6.15 5.92 10.80
N GLN A 56 -6.35 5.47 12.05
CA GLN A 56 -5.65 4.30 12.60
C GLN A 56 -5.96 3.03 11.80
N ALA A 57 -7.24 2.76 11.53
CA ALA A 57 -7.66 1.59 10.78
C ALA A 57 -7.06 1.59 9.36
N MET A 58 -6.97 2.75 8.71
CA MET A 58 -6.43 2.87 7.36
C MET A 58 -4.91 2.71 7.31
N LEU A 59 -4.16 3.27 8.27
CA LEU A 59 -2.72 3.03 8.36
C LEU A 59 -2.41 1.54 8.64
N ALA A 60 -3.21 0.91 9.49
CA ALA A 60 -3.06 -0.52 9.81
C ALA A 60 -3.36 -1.38 8.60
N LEU A 61 -4.44 -1.06 7.87
CA LEU A 61 -4.82 -1.72 6.64
C LEU A 61 -3.76 -1.52 5.56
N ASN A 62 -3.20 -0.32 5.40
CA ASN A 62 -2.13 -0.04 4.43
C ASN A 62 -0.87 -0.88 4.72
N SER A 63 -0.48 -0.94 6.00
CA SER A 63 0.64 -1.78 6.45
C SER A 63 0.39 -3.26 6.14
N ALA A 64 -0.79 -3.78 6.51
CA ALA A 64 -1.18 -5.17 6.23
C ALA A 64 -1.22 -5.47 4.73
N MET A 65 -1.76 -4.57 3.91
CA MET A 65 -1.81 -4.72 2.45
C MET A 65 -0.40 -4.74 1.85
N CYS A 66 0.51 -3.86 2.31
CA CYS A 66 1.90 -3.84 1.86
C CYS A 66 2.63 -5.15 2.15
N PHE A 67 2.54 -5.69 3.37
CA PHE A 67 3.17 -6.97 3.70
C PHE A 67 2.53 -8.15 2.97
N THR A 68 1.21 -8.11 2.78
CA THR A 68 0.49 -9.12 1.98
C THR A 68 0.96 -9.09 0.52
N GLN A 69 1.20 -7.90 -0.05
CA GLN A 69 1.77 -7.74 -1.39
C GLN A 69 3.18 -8.31 -1.52
N VAL A 70 4.06 -8.05 -0.54
CA VAL A 70 5.40 -8.66 -0.50
C VAL A 70 5.28 -10.18 -0.49
N TRP A 71 4.39 -10.73 0.34
CA TRP A 71 4.20 -12.18 0.43
C TRP A 71 3.65 -12.78 -0.88
N LEU A 72 2.66 -12.15 -1.50
CA LEU A 72 2.07 -12.59 -2.77
C LEU A 72 3.10 -12.55 -3.91
N LEU A 73 3.87 -11.46 -4.01
CA LEU A 73 4.94 -11.29 -5.00
C LEU A 73 6.09 -12.28 -4.79
N ARG A 74 6.36 -12.68 -3.54
CA ARG A 74 7.33 -13.74 -3.21
C ARG A 74 6.87 -15.11 -3.69
N THR A 75 5.56 -15.38 -3.61
CA THR A 75 4.98 -16.70 -3.91
C THR A 75 4.92 -16.97 -5.42
N ARG A 76 4.84 -15.93 -6.26
CA ARG A 76 4.91 -16.00 -7.73
C ARG A 76 3.93 -16.95 -8.41
N ASN A 77 2.81 -17.26 -7.76
CA ASN A 77 1.75 -18.07 -8.34
C ASN A 77 0.82 -17.19 -9.21
N GLN A 78 0.24 -17.70 -10.29
CA GLN A 78 -0.72 -16.94 -11.12
C GLN A 78 -1.88 -16.39 -10.29
N SER A 79 -2.39 -17.19 -9.34
CA SER A 79 -3.44 -16.76 -8.41
C SER A 79 -2.95 -15.63 -7.49
N ALA A 80 -1.68 -15.66 -7.09
CA ALA A 80 -1.08 -14.63 -6.24
C ALA A 80 -0.91 -13.30 -6.98
N VAL A 81 -0.67 -13.34 -8.29
CA VAL A 81 -0.63 -12.15 -9.16
C VAL A 81 -2.01 -11.53 -9.32
N LEU A 82 -3.04 -12.36 -9.53
CA LEU A 82 -4.41 -11.87 -9.62
C LEU A 82 -4.85 -11.22 -8.30
N LEU A 83 -4.53 -11.87 -7.17
CA LEU A 83 -4.75 -11.32 -5.83
C LEU A 83 -3.97 -10.02 -5.63
N SER A 84 -2.72 -9.95 -6.08
CA SER A 84 -1.90 -8.74 -6.01
C SER A 84 -2.53 -7.56 -6.77
N ILE A 85 -3.11 -7.81 -7.96
CA ILE A 85 -3.85 -6.77 -8.71
C ILE A 85 -5.11 -6.34 -7.96
N LEU A 86 -5.89 -7.29 -7.43
CA LEU A 86 -7.11 -6.99 -6.65
C LEU A 86 -6.79 -6.19 -5.38
N TYR A 87 -5.74 -6.56 -4.66
CA TYR A 87 -5.25 -5.82 -3.50
C TYR A 87 -4.71 -4.44 -3.89
N GLY A 88 -4.06 -4.32 -5.05
CA GLY A 88 -3.63 -3.02 -5.58
C GLY A 88 -4.81 -2.08 -5.87
N ALA A 89 -5.86 -2.61 -6.49
CA ALA A 89 -7.10 -1.86 -6.73
C ALA A 89 -7.80 -1.47 -5.41
N LEU A 90 -7.82 -2.38 -4.43
CA LEU A 90 -8.33 -2.08 -3.09
C LEU A 90 -7.52 -0.98 -2.41
N GLY A 91 -6.19 -0.99 -2.58
CA GLY A 91 -5.30 0.10 -2.18
C GLY A 91 -5.73 1.42 -2.80
N VAL A 92 -5.88 1.50 -4.12
CA VAL A 92 -6.33 2.74 -4.79
C VAL A 92 -7.67 3.25 -4.24
N ILE A 93 -8.65 2.37 -4.05
CA ILE A 93 -9.99 2.74 -3.57
C ILE A 93 -9.94 3.25 -2.12
N THR A 94 -9.24 2.55 -1.23
CA THR A 94 -9.11 2.93 0.18
C THR A 94 -8.39 4.27 0.34
N GLN A 95 -7.33 4.48 -0.45
CA GLN A 95 -6.53 5.70 -0.47
C GLN A 95 -7.29 6.89 -1.05
N ALA A 96 -8.04 6.69 -2.14
CA ALA A 96 -8.93 7.70 -2.72
C ALA A 96 -10.08 8.07 -1.78
N GLY A 97 -10.64 7.08 -1.08
CA GLY A 97 -11.64 7.29 -0.04
C GLY A 97 -11.12 8.14 1.12
N MET A 98 -9.87 7.89 1.56
CA MET A 98 -9.23 8.68 2.61
C MET A 98 -8.88 10.10 2.15
N PHE A 99 -8.40 10.27 0.90
CA PHE A 99 -8.21 11.59 0.31
C PHE A 99 -9.51 12.40 0.33
N TRP A 100 -10.63 11.79 -0.09
CA TRP A 100 -11.95 12.43 -0.07
C TRP A 100 -12.41 12.76 1.37
N TYR A 101 -12.27 11.80 2.29
CA TYR A 101 -12.69 11.95 3.68
C TYR A 101 -11.89 13.04 4.41
N VAL A 102 -10.58 13.07 4.24
CA VAL A 102 -9.68 14.11 4.77
C VAL A 102 -9.99 15.47 4.12
N GLY A 103 -10.26 15.50 2.82
CA GLY A 103 -10.65 16.71 2.10
C GLY A 103 -11.97 17.33 2.58
N GLN A 104 -12.97 16.51 2.93
CA GLN A 104 -14.27 17.01 3.41
C GLN A 104 -14.30 17.40 4.89
N ARG A 105 -13.64 16.63 5.77
CA ARG A 105 -13.69 16.89 7.23
C ARG A 105 -12.52 17.69 7.78
N GLY A 106 -11.51 17.98 6.96
CA GLY A 106 -10.30 18.68 7.38
C GLY A 106 -10.49 20.18 7.54
N GLN A 107 -11.06 20.64 8.67
CA GLN A 107 -10.91 22.06 9.07
C GLN A 107 -9.45 22.46 9.36
N ARG A 108 -8.52 21.50 9.38
CA ARG A 108 -7.05 21.69 9.32
C ARG A 108 -6.39 20.51 8.61
N ALA A 109 -6.79 20.20 7.38
CA ALA A 109 -5.98 19.31 6.57
C ALA A 109 -4.67 20.04 6.25
N ASN A 110 -3.62 19.83 7.09
CA ASN A 110 -2.27 20.24 6.75
C ASN A 110 -2.00 19.71 5.34
N ALA A 111 -1.57 20.57 4.41
CA ALA A 111 -1.34 20.22 3.01
C ALA A 111 -0.51 18.93 2.85
N PHE A 112 0.37 18.67 3.82
CA PHE A 112 1.14 17.43 3.96
C PHE A 112 0.29 16.14 3.96
N SER A 113 -0.83 16.10 4.68
CA SER A 113 -1.72 14.92 4.72
C SER A 113 -2.37 14.67 3.35
N VAL A 114 -2.87 15.71 2.71
CA VAL A 114 -3.54 15.61 1.39
C VAL A 114 -2.55 15.15 0.32
N ILE A 115 -1.34 15.72 0.32
CA ILE A 115 -0.26 15.34 -0.60
C ILE A 115 0.18 13.89 -0.36
N PHE A 116 0.28 13.46 0.89
CA PHE A 116 0.64 12.09 1.25
C PHE A 116 -0.36 11.07 0.70
N TRP A 117 -1.66 11.27 0.96
CA TRP A 117 -2.72 10.37 0.45
C TRP A 117 -2.77 10.36 -1.09
N LEU A 118 -2.58 11.52 -1.73
CA LEU A 118 -2.51 11.60 -3.19
C LEU A 118 -1.29 10.84 -3.77
N ALA A 119 -0.13 10.97 -3.12
CA ALA A 119 1.07 10.24 -3.50
C ALA A 119 0.88 8.73 -3.36
N GLU A 120 0.19 8.27 -2.32
CA GLU A 120 -0.17 6.85 -2.17
C GLU A 120 -1.11 6.37 -3.27
N VAL A 121 -2.15 7.15 -3.64
CA VAL A 121 -3.02 6.80 -4.78
C VAL A 121 -2.21 6.63 -6.07
N ILE A 122 -1.31 7.56 -6.37
CA ILE A 122 -0.44 7.49 -7.54
C ILE A 122 0.46 6.25 -7.47
N PHE A 123 1.08 5.99 -6.33
CA PHE A 123 1.92 4.83 -6.11
C PHE A 123 1.17 3.51 -6.36
N TRP A 124 0.02 3.32 -5.71
CA TRP A 124 -0.82 2.13 -5.89
C TRP A 124 -1.31 1.96 -7.33
N SER A 125 -1.68 3.06 -8.01
CA SER A 125 -2.08 3.01 -9.42
C SER A 125 -0.94 2.58 -10.35
N GLY A 126 0.28 3.07 -10.10
CA GLY A 126 1.48 2.67 -10.83
C GLY A 126 1.80 1.19 -10.67
N ILE A 127 1.53 0.63 -9.49
CA ILE A 127 1.71 -0.80 -9.22
C ILE A 127 0.69 -1.64 -9.99
N VAL A 128 -0.59 -1.26 -9.98
CA VAL A 128 -1.61 -1.95 -10.77
C VAL A 128 -1.24 -1.92 -12.26
N ALA A 129 -0.79 -0.77 -12.77
CA ALA A 129 -0.33 -0.64 -14.15
C ALA A 129 0.88 -1.54 -14.45
N TYR A 130 1.86 -1.59 -13.54
CA TYR A 130 3.06 -2.42 -13.68
C TYR A 130 2.74 -3.92 -13.65
N LEU A 131 1.86 -4.37 -12.75
CA LEU A 131 1.42 -5.75 -12.66
C LEU A 131 0.60 -6.16 -13.90
N CYS A 132 -0.28 -5.28 -14.39
CA CYS A 132 -0.99 -5.47 -15.64
C CYS A 132 -0.03 -5.57 -16.83
N TRP A 133 1.01 -4.73 -16.87
CA TRP A 133 2.04 -4.78 -17.90
C TRP A 133 2.84 -6.09 -17.87
N LEU A 134 3.26 -6.56 -16.69
CA LEU A 134 3.95 -7.84 -16.50
C LEU A 134 3.06 -9.04 -16.89
N LYS A 135 1.77 -8.99 -16.56
CA LYS A 135 0.78 -9.98 -17.00
C LYS A 135 0.67 -9.99 -18.52
N HIS A 136 0.58 -8.83 -19.15
CA HIS A 136 0.42 -8.72 -20.60
C HIS A 136 1.65 -9.22 -21.38
N ARG A 137 2.85 -9.07 -20.81
CA ARG A 137 4.12 -9.60 -21.34
C ARG A 137 4.30 -11.11 -21.16
N GLY A 138 3.38 -11.79 -20.47
CA GLY A 138 3.48 -13.24 -20.23
C GLY A 138 4.58 -13.66 -19.26
N VAL A 139 5.16 -12.70 -18.52
CA VAL A 139 6.24 -12.92 -17.53
C VAL A 139 5.67 -13.55 -16.25
N LEU A 140 4.41 -13.25 -15.95
CA LEU A 140 3.64 -13.82 -14.85
C LEU A 140 2.75 -14.95 -15.39
N ARG A 141 3.39 -16.05 -15.85
CA ARG A 141 2.73 -17.32 -16.16
C ARG A 141 2.95 -18.31 -15.03
#